data_AF-Q49056-F1
#
_entry.id   AF-Q49056-F1
#
_cell.length_a   1.000
_cell.length_b   1.000
_cell.length_c   1.000
_cell.angle_alpha   90.00
_cell.angle_beta   90.00
_cell.angle_gamma   90.00
#
_symmetry.space_group_name_H-M   'P 1'
#
loop_
_entity.id
_entity.type
_entity.pdbx_description
1 polymer ?
#
loop_
_entity_poly.entity_id
_entity_poly.type
_entity_poly.pdbx_seq_one_letter_code
_entity_poly.pdbx_strand_id
1 'polypeptide(L)'
;TAYVLMAYRIAWYKIYYPTEYYATYLSTKADVFDLKTALGGYEAVLLKLKSQQQKVKNGEKLSKKEEDLEVVYEVLLEMFARNIKFSNIDFEKSE
;
A
#
# COMPACT_ATOMS: atom_id res chain seq x y z
N THR A 1 18.57 -20.00 5.39
CA THR A 1 18.64 -19.08 6.55
C THR A 1 18.68 -17.59 6.14
N ALA A 2 19.20 -17.22 4.96
CA ALA A 2 19.28 -15.82 4.51
C ALA A 2 17.93 -15.07 4.41
N TYR A 3 16.90 -15.68 3.83
CA TYR A 3 15.57 -15.05 3.68
C TYR A 3 14.92 -14.68 5.01
N VAL A 4 15.06 -15.55 6.03
CA VAL A 4 14.49 -15.32 7.37
C VAL A 4 15.20 -14.15 8.06
N LEU A 5 16.54 -14.10 7.94
CA LEU A 5 17.31 -12.97 8.49
C LEU A 5 16.92 -11.64 7.83
N MET A 6 16.68 -11.63 6.50
CA MET A 6 16.22 -10.43 5.81
C MET A 6 14.82 -10.01 6.23
N ALA A 7 13.89 -10.96 6.36
CA ALA A 7 12.55 -10.69 6.86
C ALA A 7 12.58 -10.05 8.26
N TYR A 8 13.46 -10.53 9.15
CA TYR A 8 13.61 -9.97 10.49
C TYR A 8 14.15 -8.52 10.47
N ARG A 9 15.14 -8.24 9.61
CA ARG A 9 15.66 -6.87 9.41
C ARG A 9 14.56 -5.94 8.91
N ILE A 10 13.79 -6.37 7.91
CA ILE A 10 12.67 -5.59 7.38
C ILE A 10 11.60 -5.34 8.45
N ALA A 11 11.26 -6.37 9.24
CA ALA A 11 10.29 -6.25 10.33
C ALA A 11 10.75 -5.26 11.41
N TRP A 12 12.05 -5.21 11.71
CA TRP A 12 12.61 -4.24 12.64
C TRP A 12 12.34 -2.79 12.18
N TYR A 13 12.60 -2.46 10.91
CA TYR A 13 12.26 -1.14 10.36
C TYR A 13 10.76 -0.87 10.39
N LYS A 14 9.91 -1.86 10.07
CA LYS A 14 8.46 -1.71 10.14
C LYS A 14 7.94 -1.34 11.54
N ILE A 15 8.67 -1.68 12.59
CA ILE A 15 8.31 -1.37 13.99
C ILE A 15 8.91 -0.02 14.42
N TYR A 16 10.21 0.18 14.22
CA TYR A 16 10.94 1.33 14.77
C TYR A 16 11.02 2.54 13.83
N TYR A 17 10.92 2.33 12.52
CA TYR A 17 11.03 3.34 11.46
C TYR A 17 9.91 3.13 10.41
N PRO A 18 8.64 3.25 10.82
CA PRO A 18 7.52 2.86 9.97
C PRO A 18 7.42 3.74 8.72
N THR A 19 7.69 5.05 8.82
CA THR A 19 7.62 5.98 7.68
C THR A 19 8.60 5.59 6.57
N GLU A 20 9.85 5.32 6.93
CA GLU A 20 10.92 4.90 6.04
C GLU A 20 10.64 3.52 5.43
N TYR A 21 10.05 2.61 6.22
CA TYR A 21 9.60 1.31 5.73
C TYR A 21 8.54 1.46 4.62
N TYR A 22 7.50 2.26 4.85
CA TYR A 22 6.45 2.47 3.84
C TYR A 22 6.97 3.19 2.61
N ALA A 23 7.81 4.22 2.78
CA ALA A 23 8.47 4.90 1.66
C ALA A 23 9.25 3.90 0.80
N THR A 24 10.10 3.08 1.42
CA THR A 24 10.89 2.06 0.70
C THR A 24 10.00 1.02 0.01
N TYR A 25 8.94 0.57 0.68
CA TYR A 25 7.99 -0.39 0.10
C TYR A 25 7.33 0.19 -1.16
N LEU A 26 6.87 1.43 -1.09
CA LEU A 26 6.18 2.11 -2.19
C LEU A 26 7.13 2.44 -3.35
N SER A 27 8.38 2.79 -3.07
CA SER A 27 9.38 3.07 -4.11
C SER A 27 9.90 1.82 -4.82
N THR A 28 9.89 0.64 -4.18
CA THR A 28 10.56 -0.57 -4.72
C THR A 28 9.63 -1.71 -5.07
N LYS A 29 8.44 -1.80 -4.45
CA LYS A 29 7.54 -2.95 -4.59
C LYS A 29 6.17 -2.60 -5.17
N ALA A 30 5.76 -1.33 -5.13
CA ALA A 30 4.49 -0.90 -5.69
C ALA A 30 4.66 -0.54 -7.17
N ASP A 31 4.78 -1.57 -8.03
CA ASP A 31 4.82 -1.37 -9.49
C ASP A 31 3.52 -0.76 -10.04
N VAL A 32 2.41 -1.00 -9.33
CA VAL A 32 1.09 -0.48 -9.66
C VAL A 32 0.58 0.34 -8.49
N PHE A 33 0.27 1.61 -8.75
CA PHE A 33 -0.21 2.53 -7.73
C PHE A 33 -1.37 3.39 -8.24
N ASP A 34 -2.38 3.59 -7.39
CA ASP A 34 -3.52 4.47 -7.66
C ASP A 34 -3.48 5.68 -6.72
N LEU A 35 -2.85 6.75 -7.21
CA LEU A 35 -2.68 7.99 -6.48
C LEU A 35 -4.01 8.61 -6.05
N LYS A 36 -5.05 8.55 -6.90
CA LYS A 36 -6.34 9.17 -6.61
C LYS A 36 -6.99 8.53 -5.39
N THR A 37 -6.93 7.20 -5.31
CA THR A 37 -7.48 6.46 -4.17
C THR A 37 -6.59 6.64 -2.93
N ALA A 38 -5.27 6.65 -3.08
CA ALA A 38 -4.35 6.88 -1.97
C ALA A 38 -4.49 8.27 -1.32
N LEU A 39 -4.68 9.33 -2.13
CA LEU A 39 -4.94 10.69 -1.64
C LEU A 39 -6.29 10.83 -0.93
N GLY A 40 -7.26 9.96 -1.26
CA GLY A 40 -8.54 9.88 -0.56
C GLY A 40 -8.43 9.32 0.87
N GLY A 41 -7.24 8.86 1.28
CA GLY A 41 -6.95 8.39 2.62
C GLY A 41 -7.60 7.03 2.95
N TYR A 42 -7.76 6.77 4.25
CA TYR A 42 -8.18 5.47 4.77
C TYR A 42 -9.53 5.00 4.20
N GLU A 43 -10.55 5.85 4.26
CA GLU A 43 -11.92 5.51 3.83
C GLU A 43 -11.99 5.20 2.33
N ALA A 44 -11.30 5.98 1.50
CA ALA A 44 -11.31 5.78 0.05
C ALA A 44 -10.65 4.45 -0.34
N VAL A 45 -9.50 4.13 0.27
CA VAL A 45 -8.81 2.86 0.05
C VAL A 45 -9.67 1.69 0.54
N LEU A 46 -10.29 1.81 1.72
CA LEU A 46 -11.13 0.76 2.29
C LEU A 46 -12.34 0.46 1.39
N LEU A 47 -12.99 1.50 0.87
CA LEU A 47 -14.12 1.35 -0.04
C LEU A 47 -13.70 0.69 -1.36
N LYS A 48 -12.52 1.05 -1.88
CA LYS A 48 -12.00 0.46 -3.12
C LYS A 48 -11.66 -1.02 -2.95
N LEU A 49 -11.00 -1.37 -1.85
CA LEU A 49 -10.69 -2.76 -1.49
C LEU A 49 -11.97 -3.59 -1.33
N LYS A 50 -12.96 -3.09 -0.59
CA LYS A 50 -14.27 -3.76 -0.44
C LYS A 50 -14.98 -3.97 -1.77
N SER A 51 -14.91 -2.98 -2.67
CA SER A 51 -15.49 -3.09 -4.00
C SER A 51 -14.82 -4.21 -4.81
N GLN A 52 -13.49 -4.33 -4.77
CA GLN A 52 -12.77 -5.43 -5.44
C GLN A 52 -13.16 -6.79 -4.84
N GLN A 53 -13.19 -6.91 -3.52
CA GLN A 53 -13.60 -8.13 -2.83
C GLN A 53 -15.05 -8.52 -3.14
N GLN A 54 -15.95 -7.54 -3.31
CA GLN A 54 -17.33 -7.80 -3.68
C GLN A 54 -17.44 -8.33 -5.12
N LYS A 55 -16.65 -7.82 -6.07
CA LYS A 55 -16.60 -8.37 -7.44
C LYS A 55 -16.20 -9.84 -7.43
N VAL A 56 -15.17 -10.19 -6.66
CA VAL A 56 -14.71 -11.58 -6.51
C VAL A 56 -15.82 -12.46 -5.92
N LYS A 57 -16.55 -11.97 -4.90
CA LYS A 57 -17.69 -12.68 -4.32
C LYS A 57 -18.84 -12.91 -5.31
N ASN A 58 -19.02 -11.98 -6.25
CA ASN A 58 -20.02 -12.10 -7.31
C ASN A 58 -19.57 -13.03 -8.45
N GLY A 59 -18.38 -13.62 -8.37
CA GLY A 59 -17.83 -14.52 -9.38
C GLY A 59 -17.17 -13.81 -10.56
N GLU A 60 -16.95 -12.49 -10.47
CA GLU A 60 -16.19 -11.73 -11.46
C GLU A 60 -14.69 -11.98 -11.26
N LYS A 61 -13.94 -12.08 -12.35
CA LYS A 61 -12.48 -12.14 -12.31
C LYS A 61 -11.90 -10.74 -12.21
N LEU A 62 -11.02 -10.54 -11.24
CA LEU A 62 -10.21 -9.32 -11.16
C LEU A 62 -9.21 -9.29 -12.32
N SER A 63 -8.91 -8.08 -12.80
CA SER A 63 -7.75 -7.89 -13.65
C SER A 63 -6.48 -8.13 -12.82
N LYS A 64 -5.40 -8.60 -13.46
CA LYS A 64 -4.09 -8.71 -12.81
C LYS A 64 -3.65 -7.40 -12.12
N LYS A 65 -3.97 -6.26 -12.73
CA LYS A 65 -3.73 -4.93 -12.15
C LYS A 65 -4.53 -4.68 -10.87
N GLU A 66 -5.77 -5.17 -10.79
CA GLU A 66 -6.61 -5.03 -9.60
C GLU A 66 -6.13 -5.95 -8.47
N GLU A 67 -5.66 -7.16 -8.79
CA GLU A 67 -5.04 -8.08 -7.82
C GLU A 67 -3.74 -7.51 -7.24
N ASP A 68 -2.87 -6.95 -8.10
CA ASP A 68 -1.63 -6.31 -7.64
C ASP A 68 -1.91 -5.09 -6.74
N LEU A 69 -2.97 -4.32 -7.07
CA LEU A 69 -3.42 -3.18 -6.26
C LEU A 69 -4.01 -3.59 -4.91
N GLU A 70 -4.64 -4.76 -4.79
CA GLU A 70 -5.23 -5.25 -3.54
C GLU A 70 -4.18 -5.33 -2.44
N VAL A 71 -3.01 -5.90 -2.74
CA VAL A 71 -1.87 -5.98 -1.81
C VAL A 71 -1.37 -4.58 -1.40
N VAL A 72 -1.30 -3.65 -2.35
CA VAL A 72 -0.89 -2.26 -2.06
C VAL A 72 -1.93 -1.55 -1.18
N TYR A 73 -3.22 -1.77 -1.42
CA TYR A 73 -4.29 -1.19 -0.60
C TYR A 73 -4.25 -1.68 0.86
N GLU A 74 -3.94 -2.95 1.11
CA GLU A 74 -3.75 -3.46 2.48
C GLU A 74 -2.62 -2.74 3.21
N VAL A 75 -1.49 -2.52 2.53
CA VAL A 75 -0.34 -1.79 3.09
C VAL A 75 -0.68 -0.32 3.34
N LEU A 76 -1.42 0.32 2.42
CA LEU A 76 -1.89 1.69 2.59
C LEU A 76 -2.84 1.83 3.78
N LEU A 77 -3.78 0.89 3.97
CA LEU A 77 -4.67 0.89 5.13
C LEU A 77 -3.89 0.76 6.44
N GLU A 78 -2.88 -0.11 6.49
CA GLU A 78 -1.98 -0.22 7.64
C GLU A 78 -1.22 1.09 7.90
N MET A 79 -0.66 1.69 6.84
CA MET A 79 0.07 2.97 6.93
C MET A 79 -0.81 4.09 7.48
N PHE A 80 -2.02 4.23 6.95
CA PHE A 80 -2.98 5.24 7.41
C PHE A 80 -3.45 4.98 8.84
N ALA A 81 -3.66 3.72 9.24
CA ALA A 81 -4.01 3.36 10.61
C ALA A 81 -2.89 3.71 11.61
N ARG A 82 -1.63 3.75 11.15
CA ARG A 82 -0.47 4.22 11.93
C ARG A 82 -0.27 5.74 11.88
N ASN A 83 -1.25 6.50 11.40
CA ASN A 83 -1.23 7.96 11.24
C ASN A 83 -0.18 8.49 10.26
N ILE A 84 0.35 7.65 9.36
CA ILE A 84 1.26 8.07 8.29
C ILE A 84 0.42 8.38 7.06
N LYS A 85 0.61 9.55 6.45
CA LYS A 85 -0.25 10.08 5.38
C LYS A 85 0.54 10.37 4.11
N PHE A 86 -0.15 10.31 2.98
CA PHE A 86 0.36 10.78 1.70
C PHE A 86 0.06 12.26 1.50
N SER A 87 1.06 13.01 1.05
CA SER A 87 0.87 14.34 0.48
C SER A 87 0.56 14.24 -1.01
N ASN A 88 -0.10 15.27 -1.54
CA ASN A 88 -0.24 15.42 -2.99
C ASN A 88 1.12 15.73 -3.62
N ILE A 89 1.20 15.52 -4.94
CA ILE A 89 2.39 15.86 -5.73
C ILE A 89 2.69 17.36 -5.59
N ASP A 90 3.95 17.65 -5.30
CA ASP A 90 4.53 18.98 -5.13
C ASP A 90 5.77 19.07 -6.03
N PHE A 91 5.82 20.07 -6.92
CA PHE A 91 6.88 20.24 -7.91
C PHE A 91 8.27 20.42 -7.29
N GLU A 92 8.37 20.94 -6.07
CA GLU A 92 9.65 21.23 -5.41
C GLU A 92 10.14 20.09 -4.51
N LYS A 93 9.23 19.19 -4.11
CA LYS A 93 9.49 18.16 -3.09
C LYS A 93 9.32 16.73 -3.57
N SER A 94 8.70 16.54 -4.73
CA SER A 94 8.46 15.21 -5.29
C SER A 94 9.60 14.87 -6.23
N GLU A 95 10.31 13.79 -5.93
CA GLU A 95 11.35 13.20 -6.79
C GLU A 95 10.79 12.11 -7.70
#